data_AF-A0A191HSQ3-F1
#
_entry.id   AF-A0A191HSQ3-F1
#
_cell.length_a   1.000
_cell.length_b   1.000
_cell.length_c   1.000
_cell.angle_alpha   90.00
_cell.angle_beta   90.00
_cell.angle_gamma   90.00
#
_symmetry.space_group_name_H-M   'P 1'
#
loop_
_entity.id
_entity.type
_entity.pdbx_description
1 polymer ?
#
loop_
_entity_poly.entity_id
_entity_poly.type
_entity_poly.pdbx_seq_one_letter_code
_entity_poly.pdbx_strand_id
1 'polypeptide(L)' 'MSNIGFMAGCNLSAYSPYDVEQVLIFLSTLHGGKLRGISNCCGKPTLMLGEMEHFRKNMICRKMILVIII' A
#
# COMPACT_ATOMS: atom_id res chain seq x y z
N MET A 1 11.83 -16.22 3.75
CA MET A 1 11.98 -14.75 3.75
C MET A 1 10.60 -14.10 3.70
N SER A 2 10.26 -13.27 4.68
CA SER A 2 9.05 -12.44 4.67
C SER A 2 9.27 -11.20 3.80
N ASN A 3 8.57 -11.11 2.67
CA ASN A 3 8.56 -9.92 1.82
C ASN A 3 7.57 -8.92 2.41
N ILE A 4 8.06 -7.86 3.06
CA ILE A 4 7.23 -6.81 3.65
C ILE A 4 7.06 -5.69 2.62
N GLY A 5 5.82 -5.28 2.37
CA GLY A 5 5.48 -4.24 1.42
C GLY A 5 4.77 -3.07 2.08
N PHE A 6 5.13 -1.85 1.69
CA PHE A 6 4.43 -0.62 2.07
C PHE A 6 3.61 -0.10 0.88
N MET A 7 2.37 0.28 1.16
CA MET A 7 1.47 0.86 0.16
C MET A 7 0.80 2.10 0.74
N ALA A 8 1.18 3.25 0.21
CA ALA A 8 0.70 4.56 0.65
C ALA A 8 -0.79 4.82 0.30
N GLY A 9 -1.34 4.06 -0.65
CA GLY A 9 -2.69 4.31 -1.17
C GLY A 9 -2.77 5.58 -2.02
N CYS A 10 -3.93 5.81 -2.60
CA CYS A 10 -4.14 6.86 -3.60
C CYS A 10 -4.06 8.26 -2.97
N ASN A 11 -4.67 8.45 -1.81
CA ASN A 11 -4.82 9.77 -1.18
C ASN A 11 -3.47 10.34 -0.73
N LEU A 12 -2.67 9.57 0.01
CA LEU A 12 -1.38 10.04 0.51
C LEU A 12 -0.41 10.30 -0.65
N SER A 13 -0.37 9.40 -1.64
CA SER A 13 0.48 9.56 -2.82
C SER A 13 0.09 10.76 -3.68
N ALA A 14 -1.20 11.07 -3.79
CA ALA A 14 -1.68 12.24 -4.53
C ALA A 14 -1.46 13.56 -3.78
N TYR A 15 -1.54 13.54 -2.45
CA TYR A 15 -1.36 14.73 -1.63
C TYR A 15 0.11 15.10 -1.45
N SER A 16 0.96 14.12 -1.12
CA SER A 16 2.37 14.36 -0.83
C SER A 16 3.21 13.12 -1.14
N PRO A 17 3.81 13.04 -2.34
CA PRO A 17 4.75 11.97 -2.67
C PRO A 17 6.01 12.02 -1.78
N TYR A 18 6.35 13.19 -1.24
CA TYR A 18 7.46 13.36 -0.30
C TYR A 18 7.19 12.64 1.03
N ASP A 19 5.98 12.74 1.58
CA ASP A 19 5.64 12.04 2.84
C ASP A 19 5.64 10.51 2.64
N VAL A 20 5.23 10.04 1.45
CA VAL A 20 5.33 8.64 1.06
C VAL A 20 6.78 8.14 1.09
N GLU A 21 7.71 8.93 0.55
CA GLU A 21 9.14 8.61 0.56
C GLU A 21 9.68 8.54 2.00
N GLN A 22 9.34 9.52 2.84
CA GLN A 22 9.81 9.54 4.23
C GLN A 22 9.32 8.34 5.05
N VAL A 23 8.05 7.95 4.87
CA VAL A 23 7.50 6.74 5.50
C VAL A 23 8.21 5.49 4.97
N LEU A 24 8.48 5.40 3.66
CA LEU A 24 9.18 4.28 3.07
C LEU A 24 10.62 4.15 3.61
N ILE A 25 11.35 5.25 3.72
CA ILE A 25 12.70 5.29 4.30
C ILE A 25 12.66 4.81 5.76
N PHE A 26 11.77 5.38 6.56
CA PHE A 26 11.62 5.01 7.97
C PHE A 26 11.32 3.52 8.17
N LEU A 27 10.35 2.98 7.43
CA LEU A 27 9.98 1.57 7.50
C LEU A 27 11.11 0.67 6.95
N SER A 28 11.86 1.13 5.95
CA SER A 28 13.02 0.39 5.42
C SER A 28 14.12 0.25 6.48
N THR A 29 14.41 1.31 7.24
CA THR A 29 15.35 1.27 8.37
C THR A 29 14.90 0.28 9.44
N LEU A 30 13.63 0.30 9.83
CA LEU A 30 13.08 -0.63 10.84
C LEU A 30 13.14 -2.10 10.39
N HIS A 31 13.03 -2.35 9.09
CA HIS A 31 13.03 -3.70 8.53
C HIS A 31 14.38 -4.12 7.91
N GLY A 32 15.48 -3.42 8.23
CA GLY A 32 16.83 -3.78 7.78
C GLY A 32 16.97 -3.81 6.26
N GLY A 33 16.34 -2.85 5.57
CA GLY A 33 16.37 -2.73 4.10
C GLY A 33 15.47 -3.71 3.35
N LYS A 34 14.62 -4.49 4.04
CA LYS A 34 13.79 -5.56 3.43
C LYS A 34 12.36 -5.13 3.09
N LEU A 35 12.15 -3.83 2.87
CA LEU A 35 10.84 -3.26 2.55
C LEU A 35 10.75 -2.94 1.05
N ARG A 36 9.60 -3.25 0.43
CA ARG A 36 9.29 -2.84 -0.95
C ARG A 36 8.14 -1.82 -0.97
N GLY A 37 8.27 -0.77 -1.76
CA GLY A 37 7.16 0.12 -2.08
C GLY A 37 6.21 -0.51 -3.10
N ILE A 38 4.91 -0.31 -2.92
CA ILE A 38 3.86 -0.86 -3.78
C ILE A 38 2.98 0.28 -4.29
N SER A 39 3.00 0.46 -5.61
CA SER A 39 2.34 1.54 -6.32
C SER A 39 1.00 1.15 -6.98
N ASN A 40 0.56 -0.10 -6.81
CA ASN A 40 -0.74 -0.53 -7.35
C ASN A 40 -1.90 0.10 -6.57
N CYS A 41 -3.10 0.16 -7.17
CA CYS A 41 -4.33 0.58 -6.50
C CYS A 41 -4.91 -0.56 -5.63
N CYS A 42 -5.53 -0.21 -4.49
CA CYS A 42 -6.13 -1.20 -3.59
C CYS A 42 -7.50 -1.73 -4.06
N GLY A 43 -8.07 -1.16 -5.13
CA GLY A 43 -9.39 -1.54 -5.63
C GLY A 43 -10.57 -0.93 -4.85
N LYS A 44 -10.34 0.03 -3.94
CA LYS A 44 -11.41 0.69 -3.15
C LYS A 44 -12.60 1.19 -4.00
N PRO A 45 -12.41 1.82 -5.17
CA PRO A 45 -13.54 2.24 -6.02
C PRO A 45 -14.42 1.07 -6.47
N THR A 46 -13.82 -0.03 -6.93
CA THR A 46 -14.56 -1.23 -7.37
C THR A 46 -15.31 -1.90 -6.23
N LEU A 47 -14.80 -1.84 -5.00
CA LEU A 47 -15.52 -2.29 -3.81
C LEU A 47 -16.76 -1.41 -3.54
N MET A 48 -16.60 -0.08 -3.63
CA MET A 48 -17.69 0.87 -3.39
C MET A 48 -18.81 0.77 -4.45
N LEU A 49 -18.47 0.37 -5.67
CA LEU A 49 -19.42 0.13 -6.76
C LEU A 49 -20.06 -1.27 -6.72
N GLY A 50 -19.67 -2.13 -5.78
CA GLY A 50 -20.19 -3.51 -5.69
C GLY A 50 -19.63 -4.47 -6.75
N GLU A 51 -18.61 -4.07 -7.52
CA GLU A 51 -17.96 -4.89 -8.54
C GLU A 51 -16.99 -5.90 -7.91
N MET A 52 -17.54 -6.86 -7.17
CA MET A 52 -16.77 -7.76 -6.31
C MET A 52 -15.79 -8.68 -7.05
N GLU A 53 -16.04 -8.98 -8.33
CA GLU A 53 -15.10 -9.74 -9.17
C GLU A 53 -13.86 -8.89 -9.50
N HIS A 54 -14.07 -7.64 -9.91
CA HIS A 54 -13.00 -6.70 -10.21
C HIS A 54 -12.22 -6.34 -8.95
N PHE A 55 -12.90 -6.15 -7.82
CA PHE A 55 -12.25 -5.92 -6.54
C PHE A 55 -11.36 -7.11 -6.16
N ARG A 56 -11.85 -8.35 -6.24
CA ARG A 56 -11.04 -9.55 -5.91
C ARG A 56 -9.82 -9.70 -6.81
N LYS A 57 -9.92 -9.31 -8.08
CA LYS A 57 -8.80 -9.37 -9.03
C LYS A 57 -7.73 -8.32 -8.74
N ASN A 58 -8.15 -7.13 -8.32
CA ASN A 58 -7.27 -5.96 -8.19
C ASN A 58 -6.85 -5.65 -6.74
N MET A 59 -7.51 -6.24 -5.74
CA MET A 59 -7.20 -6.00 -4.34
C MET A 59 -5.85 -6.59 -3.96
N ILE A 60 -5.02 -5.79 -3.30
CA ILE A 60 -3.71 -6.20 -2.81
C ILE A 60 -3.89 -6.67 -1.38
N CYS A 61 -4.30 -7.93 -1.20
CA CYS A 61 -4.48 -8.51 0.12
C CYS A 61 -3.91 -9.93 0.11
N ARG A 62 -2.64 -10.10 0.48
CA ARG A 62 -2.11 -11.44 0.78
C ARG A 62 -1.07 -11.57 1.89
N LYS A 63 -0.40 -10.49 2.34
CA LYS A 63 0.49 -10.42 3.54
C LYS A 63 1.27 -9.10 3.57
N MET A 64 0.59 -7.97 3.35
CA MET A 64 1.22 -6.65 3.54
C MET A 64 0.77 -6.09 4.87
N ILE A 65 1.73 -5.59 5.63
CA ILE A 65 1.44 -4.74 6.78
C ILE A 65 0.85 -3.46 6.20
N LEU A 66 -0.48 -3.41 6.17
CA LEU A 66 -1.25 -2.25 5.78
C LEU A 66 -1.21 -1.29 6.97
N VAL A 67 -0.24 -0.38 7.00
CA VAL A 67 -0.25 0.74 7.94
C VAL A 67 -1.24 1.77 7.37
N ILE A 68 -2.52 1.61 7.70
CA ILE A 68 -3.50 2.68 7.53
C ILE A 68 -3.26 3.64 8.71
N ILE A 69 -2.72 4.82 8.44
CA ILE A 69 -2.82 5.93 9.39
C ILE A 69 -4.18 6.58 9.09
N ILE A 70 -5.12 6.40 10.02
CA ILE A 70 -6.46 7.02 10.01
C ILE A 70 -6.34 8.43 10.59
#